data_AF-A0A0F9I285-F1
#
_entry.id   AF-A0A0F9I285-F1
#
_cell.length_a   1.000
_cell.length_b   1.000
_cell.length_c   1.000
_cell.angle_alpha   90.00
_cell.angle_beta   90.00
_cell.angle_gamma   90.00
#
_symmetry.space_group_name_H-M   'P 1'
#
loop_
_entity.id
_entity.type
_entity.pdbx_description
1 polymer ?
#
loop_
_entity_poly.entity_id
_entity_poly.type
_entity_poly.pdbx_seq_one_letter_code
_entity_poly.pdbx_strand_id
1 'polypeptide(L)'
;MTDNSFALINLFPKKVINSKGEVQKFDENSISKILNKETGLDISIAEKVAEEVIRKIIGLGMNEVTTNYIRELICVELTQRGLHKYRNLFARGINLNIVSFKLYGDFLNQFEGKQPDWGTLGYITYKRTYARLIETENRKEEFWETIRRVVEGCYSIQKEHCIKLSLPWNDEKAQKSAQTICK
;
A
#
# COMPACT_ATOMS: atom_id res chain seq x y z
N MET A 1 -40.35 -27.18 12.81
CA MET A 1 -39.24 -27.62 11.95
C MET A 1 -38.29 -26.45 11.85
N THR A 2 -37.12 -26.54 12.48
CA THR A 2 -36.09 -25.51 12.38
C THR A 2 -35.60 -25.49 10.94
N ASP A 3 -35.75 -24.34 10.30
CA ASP A 3 -35.28 -24.09 8.94
C ASP A 3 -33.75 -24.04 8.96
N ASN A 4 -33.13 -25.22 9.04
CA ASN A 4 -31.69 -25.42 9.05
C ASN A 4 -31.14 -25.31 7.62
N SER A 5 -31.37 -24.17 6.96
CA SER A 5 -30.59 -23.80 5.79
C SER A 5 -29.23 -23.29 6.27
N PHE A 6 -28.34 -24.22 6.65
CA PHE A 6 -26.97 -23.90 6.97
C PHE A 6 -26.24 -23.51 5.68
N ALA A 7 -26.33 -22.23 5.32
CA ALA A 7 -25.62 -21.68 4.18
C ALA A 7 -24.14 -21.44 4.54
N LEU A 8 -23.22 -21.81 3.65
CA LEU A 8 -21.77 -21.53 3.77
C LEU A 8 -21.48 -20.06 4.08
N ILE A 9 -22.33 -19.15 3.61
CA ILE A 9 -22.22 -17.71 3.87
C ILE A 9 -22.24 -17.37 5.38
N ASN A 10 -22.88 -18.20 6.20
CA ASN A 10 -23.02 -17.99 7.64
C ASN A 10 -21.75 -18.35 8.42
N LEU A 11 -20.81 -19.06 7.79
CA LEU A 11 -19.53 -19.45 8.38
C LEU A 11 -18.44 -18.39 8.21
N PHE A 12 -18.59 -17.49 7.23
CA PHE A 12 -17.59 -16.46 6.97
C PHE A 12 -17.57 -15.39 8.08
N PRO A 13 -16.43 -14.71 8.27
CA PRO A 13 -16.40 -13.49 9.06
C PRO A 13 -17.42 -12.50 8.50
N LYS A 14 -18.10 -11.77 9.39
CA LYS A 14 -19.04 -10.73 8.97
C LYS A 14 -18.30 -9.48 8.50
N LYS A 15 -17.16 -9.20 9.14
CA LYS A 15 -16.42 -7.95 8.97
C LYS A 15 -14.92 -8.15 8.86
N VAL A 16 -14.28 -7.23 8.14
CA VAL A 16 -12.84 -7.06 8.05
C VAL A 16 -12.47 -5.68 8.60
N ILE A 17 -11.45 -5.62 9.45
CA ILE A 17 -10.92 -4.37 10.02
C ILE A 17 -9.57 -4.07 9.36
N ASN A 18 -9.45 -2.91 8.72
CA ASN A 18 -8.20 -2.51 8.08
C ASN A 18 -7.18 -1.93 9.09
N SER A 19 -5.95 -1.66 8.64
CA SER A 19 -4.89 -1.10 9.49
C SER A 19 -5.20 0.29 10.04
N LYS A 20 -6.19 1.01 9.50
CA LYS A 20 -6.67 2.31 9.99
C LYS A 20 -7.81 2.19 11.00
N GLY A 21 -8.29 0.98 11.28
CA GLY A 21 -9.45 0.73 12.15
C GLY A 21 -10.80 0.87 11.44
N GLU A 22 -10.83 1.06 10.12
CA GLU A 22 -12.08 1.13 9.35
C GLU A 22 -12.66 -0.28 9.17
N VAL A 23 -13.97 -0.39 9.34
CA VAL A 23 -14.71 -1.66 9.27
C VAL A 23 -15.35 -1.80 7.88
N GLN A 24 -15.13 -2.95 7.24
CA GLN A 24 -15.72 -3.29 5.94
C GLN A 24 -16.38 -4.67 5.99
N LYS A 25 -17.32 -4.93 5.08
CA LYS A 25 -17.91 -6.27 4.92
C LYS A 25 -16.85 -7.22 4.36
N PHE A 26 -16.82 -8.47 4.86
CA PHE A 26 -15.92 -9.49 4.32
C PHE A 26 -16.28 -9.83 2.87
N ASP A 27 -15.27 -9.83 1.99
CA ASP A 27 -15.37 -10.27 0.59
C ASP A 27 -14.33 -11.36 0.34
N GLU A 28 -14.79 -12.58 0.06
CA GLU A 28 -13.95 -13.75 -0.22
C GLU A 28 -13.08 -13.59 -1.47
N ASN A 29 -13.57 -12.87 -2.49
CA ASN A 29 -12.87 -12.67 -3.75
C ASN A 29 -11.73 -11.65 -3.62
N SER A 30 -11.73 -10.86 -2.55
CA SER A 30 -10.70 -9.84 -2.34
C SER A 30 -9.33 -10.47 -2.12
N ILE A 31 -9.25 -11.64 -1.49
CA ILE A 31 -7.99 -12.30 -1.11
C ILE A 31 -7.19 -12.71 -2.36
N SER A 32 -7.81 -13.45 -3.28
CA SER A 32 -7.15 -13.93 -4.50
C SER A 32 -6.77 -12.78 -5.43
N LYS A 33 -7.65 -11.77 -5.57
CA LYS A 33 -7.39 -10.56 -6.36
C LYS A 33 -6.20 -9.77 -5.84
N ILE A 34 -6.12 -9.54 -4.52
CA ILE A 34 -5.01 -8.82 -3.89
C ILE A 34 -3.71 -9.60 -4.05
N LEU A 35 -3.73 -10.92 -3.82
CA LEU A 35 -2.55 -11.77 -3.96
C LEU A 35 -2.01 -11.77 -5.40
N ASN A 36 -2.88 -11.93 -6.40
CA ASN A 36 -2.51 -11.83 -7.82
C ASN A 36 -1.93 -10.45 -8.14
N LYS A 37 -2.61 -9.37 -7.73
CA LYS A 37 -2.18 -7.99 -8.00
C LYS A 37 -0.82 -7.66 -7.38
N GLU A 38 -0.58 -8.04 -6.12
CA GLU A 38 0.64 -7.67 -5.40
C GLU A 38 1.85 -8.56 -5.78
N THR A 39 1.62 -9.78 -6.26
CA THR A 39 2.72 -10.76 -6.49
C THR A 39 2.87 -11.22 -7.94
N GLY A 40 1.88 -10.98 -8.79
CA GLY A 40 1.79 -11.57 -10.13
C GLY A 40 1.59 -13.09 -10.12
N LEU A 41 1.18 -13.68 -8.99
CA LEU A 41 0.87 -15.11 -8.91
C LEU A 41 -0.34 -15.43 -9.79
N ASP A 42 -0.26 -16.53 -10.55
CA ASP A 42 -1.36 -17.02 -11.36
C ASP A 42 -2.68 -17.05 -10.58
N ILE A 43 -3.76 -16.59 -11.21
CA ILE A 43 -5.04 -16.39 -10.53
C ILE A 43 -5.62 -17.71 -10.01
N SER A 44 -5.46 -18.82 -10.74
CA SER A 44 -5.94 -20.13 -10.30
C SER A 44 -5.19 -20.61 -9.05
N ILE A 45 -3.88 -20.37 -8.99
CA ILE A 45 -3.10 -20.67 -7.78
C ILE A 45 -3.50 -19.74 -6.63
N ALA A 46 -3.72 -18.45 -6.90
CA ALA A 46 -4.15 -17.48 -5.91
C ALA A 46 -5.53 -17.81 -5.31
N GLU A 47 -6.46 -18.30 -6.12
CA GLU A 47 -7.78 -18.80 -5.68
C GLU A 47 -7.63 -19.99 -4.74
N LYS A 48 -6.79 -20.98 -5.08
CA LYS A 48 -6.52 -22.13 -4.19
C LYS A 48 -5.88 -21.72 -2.87
N VAL A 49 -5.03 -20.69 -2.87
CA VAL A 49 -4.45 -20.13 -1.64
C VAL A 49 -5.53 -19.41 -0.83
N ALA A 50 -6.38 -18.63 -1.48
CA ALA A 50 -7.49 -17.92 -0.84
C ALA A 50 -8.47 -18.89 -0.17
N GLU A 51 -8.82 -19.99 -0.83
CA GLU A 51 -9.72 -21.02 -0.29
C GLU A 51 -9.18 -21.61 1.01
N GLU A 52 -7.90 -21.97 1.08
CA GLU A 52 -7.28 -22.49 2.32
C GLU A 52 -7.22 -21.44 3.42
N VAL A 53 -6.92 -20.17 3.08
CA VAL A 53 -6.91 -19.07 4.05
C VAL A 53 -8.31 -18.88 4.63
N ILE A 54 -9.34 -18.87 3.79
CA ILE A 54 -10.73 -18.73 4.21
C ILE A 54 -11.14 -19.91 5.09
N ARG A 55 -10.78 -21.14 4.73
CA ARG A 55 -11.03 -22.34 5.54
C ARG A 55 -10.39 -22.22 6.93
N LYS A 56 -9.16 -21.74 7.02
CA LYS A 56 -8.46 -21.48 8.29
C LYS A 56 -9.19 -20.40 9.11
N ILE A 57 -9.63 -19.31 8.48
CA ILE A 57 -10.38 -18.25 9.16
C ILE A 57 -11.71 -18.77 9.73
N ILE A 58 -12.47 -19.54 8.94
CA ILE A 58 -13.72 -20.17 9.38
C ILE A 58 -13.46 -21.10 10.58
N GLY A 59 -12.41 -21.92 10.51
CA GLY A 59 -12.03 -22.85 11.57
C GLY A 59 -11.71 -22.18 12.91
N LEU A 60 -11.34 -20.89 12.90
CA LEU A 60 -11.10 -20.10 14.12
C LEU A 60 -12.38 -19.54 14.73
N GLY A 61 -13.51 -19.58 14.02
CA GLY A 61 -14.82 -19.14 14.54
C GLY A 61 -14.91 -17.64 14.84
N MET A 62 -14.10 -16.81 14.16
CA MET A 62 -14.06 -15.37 14.41
C MET A 62 -15.16 -14.62 13.64
N ASN A 63 -15.93 -13.78 14.35
CA ASN A 63 -16.95 -12.93 13.72
C ASN A 63 -16.34 -11.76 12.93
N GLU A 64 -15.14 -11.33 13.31
CA GLU A 64 -14.43 -10.19 12.73
C GLU A 64 -12.95 -10.55 12.57
N VAL A 65 -12.32 -10.13 11.47
CA VAL A 65 -10.91 -10.45 11.19
C VAL A 65 -10.15 -9.19 10.73
N THR A 66 -8.88 -9.05 11.12
CA THR A 66 -8.08 -7.91 10.67
C THR A 66 -7.39 -8.21 9.34
N THR A 67 -7.18 -7.18 8.52
CA THR A 67 -6.43 -7.29 7.25
C THR A 67 -5.00 -7.84 7.44
N ASN A 68 -4.34 -7.49 8.56
CA ASN A 68 -3.02 -8.03 8.90
C ASN A 68 -3.08 -9.55 9.15
N TYR A 69 -4.09 -10.01 9.89
CA TYR A 69 -4.25 -11.45 10.16
C TYR A 69 -4.49 -12.25 8.87
N ILE A 70 -5.33 -11.74 7.97
CA ILE A 70 -5.53 -12.35 6.64
C ILE A 70 -4.19 -12.43 5.89
N ARG A 71 -3.40 -11.34 5.89
CA ARG A 71 -2.10 -11.29 5.24
C ARG A 71 -1.09 -12.29 5.82
N GLU A 72 -1.08 -12.46 7.14
CA GLU A 72 -0.25 -13.47 7.81
C GLU A 72 -0.64 -14.89 7.39
N LEU A 73 -1.94 -15.21 7.36
CA LEU A 73 -2.42 -16.52 6.90
C LEU A 73 -2.04 -16.80 5.43
N ILE A 74 -2.12 -15.79 4.56
CA ILE A 74 -1.64 -15.92 3.17
C ILE A 74 -0.15 -16.22 3.13
N CYS A 75 0.67 -15.51 3.92
CA CYS A 75 2.11 -15.77 3.99
C CYS A 75 2.44 -17.18 4.50
N VAL A 76 1.68 -17.69 5.47
CA VAL A 76 1.78 -19.06 5.97
C VAL A 76 1.46 -20.05 4.84
N GLU A 77 0.35 -19.86 4.14
CA GLU A 77 -0.08 -20.75 3.05
C GLU A 77 0.91 -20.78 1.88
N LEU A 78 1.41 -19.61 1.45
CA LEU A 78 2.44 -19.53 0.42
C LEU A 78 3.73 -20.25 0.83
N THR A 79 4.08 -20.18 2.11
CA THR A 79 5.26 -20.88 2.65
C THR A 79 5.03 -22.40 2.67
N GLN A 80 3.86 -22.86 3.09
CA GLN A 80 3.49 -24.29 3.10
C GLN A 80 3.55 -24.92 1.69
N ARG A 81 3.23 -24.15 0.65
CA ARG A 81 3.30 -24.58 -0.75
C ARG A 81 4.68 -24.44 -1.39
N GLY A 82 5.70 -24.00 -0.66
CA GLY A 82 7.04 -23.73 -1.21
C GLY A 82 7.11 -22.51 -2.14
N LEU A 83 6.07 -21.67 -2.18
CA LEU A 83 5.96 -20.48 -3.03
C LEU A 83 6.71 -19.28 -2.44
N HIS A 84 7.96 -19.48 -2.01
CA HIS A 84 8.74 -18.49 -1.26
C HIS A 84 8.97 -17.18 -2.03
N LYS A 85 9.10 -17.24 -3.36
CA LYS A 85 9.21 -16.05 -4.22
C LYS A 85 7.99 -15.13 -4.06
N TYR A 86 6.79 -15.69 -4.17
CA TYR A 86 5.53 -14.95 -4.06
C TYR A 86 5.28 -14.49 -2.63
N ARG A 87 5.63 -15.31 -1.63
CA ARG A 87 5.60 -14.89 -0.22
C ARG A 87 6.47 -13.66 0.02
N ASN A 88 7.69 -13.64 -0.52
CA ASN A 88 8.60 -12.51 -0.37
C ASN A 88 8.08 -11.25 -1.07
N LEU A 89 7.46 -11.38 -2.25
CA LEU A 89 6.82 -10.26 -2.93
C LEU A 89 5.64 -9.72 -2.12
N PHE A 90 4.77 -10.61 -1.62
CA PHE A 90 3.61 -10.23 -0.82
C PHE A 90 4.03 -9.53 0.48
N ALA A 91 5.01 -10.08 1.20
CA ALA A 91 5.55 -9.47 2.41
C ALA A 91 6.21 -8.10 2.14
N ARG A 92 6.86 -7.90 0.99
CA ARG A 92 7.38 -6.58 0.60
C ARG A 92 6.25 -5.57 0.34
N GLY A 93 5.15 -5.99 -0.28
CA GLY A 93 3.97 -5.14 -0.49
C GLY A 93 3.38 -4.60 0.82
N ILE A 94 3.42 -5.42 1.88
CA ILE A 94 3.06 -5.00 3.24
C ILE A 94 4.00 -3.89 3.72
N ASN A 95 5.32 -4.11 3.61
CA ASN A 95 6.32 -3.12 4.05
C ASN A 95 6.21 -1.79 3.30
N LEU A 96 6.05 -1.83 1.97
CA LEU A 96 5.95 -0.61 1.14
C LEU A 96 4.75 0.27 1.53
N ASN A 97 3.59 -0.33 1.79
CA ASN A 97 2.41 0.42 2.23
C ASN A 97 2.60 1.07 3.61
N ILE A 98 3.35 0.42 4.49
CA ILE A 98 3.62 0.91 5.83
C ILE A 98 4.62 2.08 5.79
N VAL A 99 5.65 2.00 4.93
CA VAL A 99 6.74 3.00 4.88
C VAL A 99 6.47 4.15 3.92
N SER A 100 5.48 4.04 3.01
CA SER A 100 5.16 5.11 2.08
C SER A 100 4.65 6.36 2.82
N PHE A 101 5.33 7.48 2.59
CA PHE A 101 4.93 8.81 3.02
C PHE A 101 4.39 9.58 1.80
N LYS A 102 3.27 10.27 1.96
CA LYS A 102 2.65 11.10 0.92
C LYS A 102 2.30 12.46 1.48
N LEU A 103 2.62 13.53 0.74
CA LEU A 103 2.22 14.88 1.12
C LEU A 103 0.70 15.05 0.97
N TYR A 104 0.12 15.96 1.75
CA TYR A 104 -1.29 16.31 1.58
C TYR A 104 -1.53 16.91 0.20
N GLY A 105 -2.59 16.45 -0.47
CA GLY A 105 -2.96 16.91 -1.82
C GLY A 105 -3.20 18.42 -1.85
N ASP A 106 -3.92 18.95 -0.86
CA ASP A 106 -4.21 20.39 -0.75
C ASP A 106 -2.94 21.24 -0.69
N PHE A 107 -1.89 20.73 -0.03
CA PHE A 107 -0.60 21.40 0.03
C PHE A 107 0.12 21.37 -1.32
N LEU A 108 0.02 20.29 -2.09
CA LEU A 108 0.67 20.19 -3.39
C LEU A 108 -0.01 21.05 -4.46
N ASN A 109 -1.35 21.13 -4.42
CA ASN A 109 -2.15 21.90 -5.37
C ASN A 109 -1.74 23.38 -5.41
N GLN A 110 -1.19 23.93 -4.33
CA GLN A 110 -0.73 25.32 -4.31
C GLN A 110 0.51 25.59 -5.18
N PHE A 111 1.25 24.54 -5.56
CA PHE A 111 2.46 24.62 -6.41
C PHE A 111 2.19 24.22 -7.86
N GLU A 112 1.01 23.68 -8.15
CA GLU A 112 0.63 23.32 -9.50
C GLU A 112 0.63 24.56 -10.40
N GLY A 113 1.29 24.46 -11.56
CA GLY A 113 1.45 25.57 -12.50
C GLY A 113 2.42 26.68 -12.06
N LYS A 114 2.96 26.64 -10.83
CA LYS A 114 3.96 27.60 -10.36
C LYS A 114 5.36 27.12 -10.70
N GLN A 115 6.20 28.06 -11.08
CA GLN A 115 7.60 27.84 -11.40
C GLN A 115 8.45 28.80 -10.56
N PRO A 116 9.60 28.36 -10.04
CA PRO A 116 10.61 29.24 -9.48
C PRO A 116 11.03 30.31 -10.49
N ASP A 117 11.62 31.39 -9.99
CA ASP A 117 12.34 32.31 -10.85
C ASP A 117 13.63 31.62 -11.35
N TRP A 118 13.54 31.06 -12.55
CA TRP A 118 14.60 30.26 -13.16
C TRP A 118 15.73 31.09 -13.78
N GLY A 119 15.54 32.41 -13.94
CA GLY A 119 16.39 33.22 -14.81
C GLY A 119 16.43 32.72 -16.26
N THR A 120 17.47 33.10 -17.01
CA THR A 120 17.52 32.93 -18.47
C THR A 120 17.60 31.49 -18.96
N LEU A 121 18.31 30.61 -18.25
CA LEU A 121 18.59 29.22 -18.68
C LEU A 121 18.20 28.15 -17.64
N GLY A 122 17.68 28.56 -16.47
CA GLY A 122 17.44 27.64 -15.35
C GLY A 122 16.39 26.59 -15.68
N TYR A 123 15.30 26.97 -16.35
CA TYR A 123 14.21 26.03 -16.66
C TYR A 123 14.66 24.93 -17.64
N ILE A 124 15.38 25.30 -18.69
CA ILE A 124 15.91 24.35 -19.68
C ILE A 124 16.91 23.41 -19.01
N THR A 125 17.79 23.96 -18.18
CA THR A 125 18.76 23.18 -17.41
C THR A 125 18.02 22.20 -16.51
N TYR A 126 17.04 22.66 -15.74
CA TYR A 126 16.21 21.82 -14.88
C TYR A 126 15.54 20.67 -15.65
N LYS A 127 14.85 20.99 -16.74
CA LYS A 127 14.19 19.99 -17.59
C LYS A 127 15.18 18.99 -18.18
N ARG A 128 16.43 19.38 -18.44
CA ARG A 128 17.46 18.48 -18.97
C ARG A 128 18.03 17.55 -17.90
N THR A 129 18.38 18.07 -16.72
CA THR A 129 19.15 17.32 -15.70
C THR A 129 18.34 16.70 -14.58
N TYR A 130 17.21 17.30 -14.19
CA TYR A 130 16.49 16.90 -12.96
C TYR A 130 15.10 16.32 -13.21
N ALA A 131 14.37 16.85 -14.20
CA ALA A 131 13.03 16.37 -14.51
C ALA A 131 13.06 14.96 -15.09
N ARG A 132 12.39 14.00 -14.45
CA ARG A 132 12.28 12.62 -14.96
C ARG A 132 11.19 12.52 -16.02
N LEU A 133 11.25 11.47 -16.83
CA LEU A 133 10.22 11.15 -17.81
C LEU A 133 9.05 10.45 -17.08
N ILE A 134 7.85 10.94 -17.31
CA ILE A 134 6.60 10.29 -16.92
C ILE A 134 6.15 9.45 -18.11
N GLU A 135 6.40 8.13 -18.05
CA GLU A 135 6.15 7.22 -19.17
C GLU A 135 4.67 7.19 -19.59
N THR A 136 3.75 7.31 -18.64
CA THR A 136 2.30 7.28 -18.90
C THR A 136 1.81 8.46 -19.74
N GLU A 137 2.46 9.61 -19.61
CA GLU A 137 2.07 10.87 -20.27
C GLU A 137 3.08 11.30 -21.35
N ASN A 138 4.15 10.53 -21.53
CA ASN A 138 5.27 10.79 -22.43
C ASN A 138 5.81 12.24 -22.35
N ARG A 139 5.86 12.81 -21.13
CA ARG A 139 6.36 14.16 -20.84
C ARG A 139 7.34 14.16 -19.69
N LYS A 140 8.13 15.22 -19.56
CA LYS A 140 9.00 15.42 -18.39
C LYS A 140 8.23 16.07 -17.25
N GLU A 141 8.53 15.63 -16.02
CA GLU A 141 8.00 16.18 -14.78
C GLU A 141 8.12 17.71 -14.72
N GLU A 142 7.08 18.37 -14.22
CA GLU A 142 7.12 19.76 -13.79
C GLU A 142 7.82 19.90 -12.44
N PHE A 143 8.18 21.14 -12.09
CA PHE A 143 8.96 21.40 -10.89
C PHE A 143 8.30 20.90 -9.60
N TRP A 144 7.00 21.16 -9.45
CA TRP A 144 6.24 20.71 -8.28
C TRP A 144 6.15 19.18 -8.19
N GLU A 145 6.10 18.46 -9.33
CA GLU A 145 6.14 16.99 -9.36
C GLU A 145 7.50 16.46 -8.91
N THR A 146 8.59 17.15 -9.27
CA THR A 146 9.93 16.82 -8.77
C THR A 146 10.04 17.06 -7.27
N ILE A 147 9.55 18.18 -6.75
CA ILE A 147 9.51 18.43 -5.30
C ILE A 147 8.76 17.30 -4.60
N ARG A 148 7.56 16.98 -5.07
CA ARG A 148 6.75 15.89 -4.52
C ARG A 148 7.55 14.59 -4.46
N ARG A 149 8.13 14.17 -5.59
CA ARG A 149 8.90 12.92 -5.67
C ARG A 149 10.09 12.90 -4.72
N VAL A 150 10.85 13.99 -4.64
CA VAL A 150 12.05 14.07 -3.79
C VAL A 150 11.68 14.05 -2.31
N VAL A 151 10.69 14.85 -1.91
CA VAL A 151 10.26 14.98 -0.51
C VAL A 151 9.57 13.69 -0.06
N GLU A 152 8.61 13.18 -0.83
CA GLU A 152 7.95 11.91 -0.50
C GLU A 152 8.94 10.75 -0.43
N GLY A 153 9.93 10.70 -1.34
CA GLY A 153 10.99 9.70 -1.32
C GLY A 153 11.87 9.79 -0.06
N CYS A 154 12.30 10.99 0.31
CA CYS A 154 13.13 11.22 1.49
C CYS A 154 12.42 10.79 2.79
N TYR A 155 11.18 11.22 2.98
CA TYR A 155 10.41 10.88 4.17
C TYR A 155 9.98 9.40 4.20
N SER A 156 9.76 8.77 3.05
CA SER A 156 9.47 7.33 3.00
C SER A 156 10.67 6.49 3.46
N ILE A 157 11.88 6.86 3.05
CA ILE A 157 13.12 6.19 3.50
C ILE A 157 13.34 6.41 5.00
N GLN A 158 13.11 7.63 5.50
CA GLN A 158 13.20 7.92 6.94
C GLN A 158 12.18 7.11 7.73
N LYS A 159 10.93 7.00 7.24
CA LYS A 159 9.89 6.21 7.86
C LYS A 159 10.26 4.73 7.91
N GLU A 160 10.78 4.19 6.81
CA GLU A 160 11.32 2.82 6.77
C GLU A 160 12.41 2.61 7.82
N HIS A 161 13.36 3.53 7.91
CA HIS A 161 14.45 3.44 8.89
C HIS A 161 13.93 3.44 10.33
N CYS A 162 12.99 4.33 10.67
CA CYS A 162 12.38 4.38 11.99
C CYS A 162 11.67 3.08 12.33
N ILE A 163 10.87 2.55 11.41
CA ILE A 163 10.10 1.32 11.63
C ILE A 163 11.03 0.11 11.77
N LYS A 164 12.07 0.01 10.95
CA LYS A 164 13.06 -1.07 11.01
C LYS A 164 13.81 -1.12 12.34
N LEU A 165 14.04 0.03 12.96
CA LEU A 165 14.72 0.15 14.25
C LEU A 165 13.76 0.29 15.44
N SER A 166 12.45 0.13 15.22
CA SER A 166 11.42 0.32 16.25
C SER A 166 11.48 1.69 16.93
N LEU A 167 11.90 2.73 16.20
CA LEU A 167 11.91 4.12 16.63
C LEU A 167 10.54 4.77 16.43
N PRO A 168 10.15 5.73 17.29
CA PRO A 168 8.87 6.41 17.15
C PRO A 168 8.83 7.26 15.86
N TRP A 169 7.79 7.04 15.05
CA TRP A 169 7.45 7.88 13.91
C TRP A 169 6.15 8.62 14.17
N ASN A 170 6.12 9.92 13.86
CA ASN A 170 4.91 10.74 13.96
C ASN A 170 4.61 11.37 12.59
N ASP A 171 3.52 10.91 11.95
CA ASP A 171 3.14 11.35 10.62
C ASP A 171 2.79 12.86 10.57
N GLU A 172 2.17 13.43 11.61
CA GLU A 172 1.85 14.87 11.64
C GLU A 172 3.10 15.74 11.73
N LYS A 173 4.08 15.33 12.55
CA LYS A 173 5.36 16.03 12.66
C LYS A 173 6.12 15.95 11.34
N ALA A 174 6.12 14.79 10.70
CA ALA A 174 6.72 14.60 9.39
C ALA A 174 6.05 15.50 8.32
N GLN A 175 4.71 15.60 8.31
CA GLN A 175 3.98 16.50 7.42
C GLN A 175 4.37 17.96 7.61
N LYS A 176 4.36 18.46 8.86
CA LYS A 176 4.74 19.86 9.15
C LYS A 176 6.18 20.14 8.69
N SER A 177 7.10 19.24 9.01
CA SER A 177 8.51 19.38 8.59
C SER A 177 8.67 19.36 7.08
N ALA A 178 7.98 18.45 6.37
CA ALA A 178 8.06 18.33 4.92
C ALA A 178 7.52 19.59 4.23
N GLN A 179 6.43 20.14 4.74
CA GLN A 179 5.83 21.37 4.22
C GLN A 179 6.72 22.59 4.47
N THR A 180 7.37 22.68 5.63
CA THR A 180 8.31 23.79 5.93
C THR A 180 9.50 23.82 4.96
N ILE A 181 10.01 22.66 4.54
CA ILE A 181 11.12 22.58 3.58
C ILE A 181 10.71 23.06 2.18
N CYS A 182 9.43 22.93 1.83
CA CYS A 182 8.90 23.29 0.51
C CYS A 182 8.40 24.75 0.42
N LYS A 183 8.36 25.48 1.54
CA LYS A 183 7.99 26.90 1.59
C LYS A 183 9.21 27.76 1.29
#